data_AF-H2ZQU6-F1
#
_entry.id   AF-H2ZQU6-F1
#
_cell.length_a   1.000
_cell.length_b   1.000
_cell.length_c   1.000
_cell.angle_alpha   90.00
_cell.angle_beta   90.00
_cell.angle_gamma   90.00
#
_symmetry.space_group_name_H-M   'P 1'
#
loop_
_entity.id
_entity.type
_entity.pdbx_description
1 polymer ?
#
loop_
_entity_poly.entity_id
_entity_poly.type
_entity_poly.pdbx_seq_one_letter_code
_entity_poly.pdbx_strand_id
1 'polypeptide(L)'
;MDQLEQFTCDVCEVTFSYKFHGRYLDDLGIKDIELLEEAFVILDPFVPTKDFLVLGGHCSVCNAVVCVDRNCSLFYCRRFCRRCALSNSQEFPTAITKELKYCYNSKISYLSVPLLAFRICHIIELKCYFAAIKLYYMLIRLYF
;
A
#
# COMPACT_ATOMS: atom_id res chain seq x y z
N MET A 1 4.54 26.32 -16.94
CA MET A 1 3.90 26.26 -15.61
C MET A 1 3.40 24.83 -15.46
N ASP A 2 4.00 24.05 -14.57
CA ASP A 2 3.52 22.69 -14.29
C ASP A 2 2.15 22.81 -13.61
N GLN A 3 1.08 22.44 -14.31
CA GLN A 3 -0.24 22.34 -13.71
C GLN A 3 -0.26 21.07 -12.85
N LEU A 4 -0.24 21.24 -11.53
CA LEU A 4 -0.35 20.14 -10.58
C LEU A 4 -1.83 19.78 -10.43
N GLU A 5 -2.21 18.59 -10.88
CA GLU A 5 -3.54 18.03 -10.65
C GLU A 5 -3.73 17.66 -9.18
N GLN A 6 -4.98 17.67 -8.72
CA GLN A 6 -5.33 17.45 -7.32
C GLN A 6 -5.98 16.09 -7.11
N PHE A 7 -5.53 15.40 -6.07
CA PHE A 7 -6.12 14.19 -5.53
C PHE A 7 -6.92 14.58 -4.29
N THR A 8 -8.19 14.18 -4.21
CA THR A 8 -9.04 14.38 -3.03
C THR A 8 -9.66 13.04 -2.62
N CYS A 9 -9.51 12.67 -1.35
CA CYS A 9 -10.09 11.45 -0.81
C CYS A 9 -11.59 11.61 -0.52
N ASP A 10 -12.44 10.75 -1.07
CA ASP A 10 -13.90 10.77 -0.87
C ASP A 10 -14.34 10.36 0.55
N VAL A 11 -13.41 9.89 1.41
CA VAL A 11 -13.72 9.43 2.78
C VAL A 11 -13.31 10.44 3.84
N CYS A 12 -12.10 11.00 3.74
CA CYS A 12 -11.57 11.94 4.73
C CYS A 12 -11.35 13.35 4.20
N GLU A 13 -11.68 13.61 2.92
CA GLU A 13 -11.62 14.91 2.25
C GLU A 13 -10.21 15.53 2.17
N VAL A 14 -9.18 14.79 2.58
CA VAL A 14 -7.79 15.24 2.45
C VAL A 14 -7.46 15.43 0.97
N THR A 15 -6.81 16.54 0.67
CA THR A 15 -6.43 16.92 -0.69
C THR A 15 -4.92 17.11 -0.79
N PHE A 16 -4.33 16.54 -1.83
CA PHE A 16 -2.90 16.65 -2.14
C PHE A 16 -2.72 16.92 -3.63
N SER A 17 -1.66 17.64 -4.00
CA SER A 17 -1.23 17.68 -5.40
C SER A 17 -0.50 16.38 -5.76
N TYR A 18 -0.78 15.81 -6.92
CA TYR A 18 -0.05 14.65 -7.44
C TYR A 18 0.76 14.99 -8.69
N LYS A 19 1.75 14.16 -8.98
CA LYS A 19 2.62 14.30 -10.15
C LYS A 19 2.24 13.37 -11.29
N PHE A 20 1.71 12.20 -10.97
CA PHE A 20 1.29 11.20 -11.95
C PHE A 20 0.11 10.38 -11.43
N HIS A 21 -0.73 9.89 -12.35
CA HIS A 21 -1.79 8.95 -12.09
C HIS A 21 -1.73 7.82 -13.12
N GLY A 22 -1.54 6.58 -12.65
CA GLY A 22 -1.46 5.42 -13.54
C GLY A 22 -0.75 4.22 -12.90
N ARG A 23 -0.48 3.20 -13.72
CA ARG A 23 0.21 1.96 -13.28
C ARG A 23 1.69 1.95 -13.61
N TYR A 24 2.08 2.45 -14.77
CA TYR A 24 3.45 2.45 -15.27
C TYR A 24 4.13 3.78 -14.95
N LEU A 25 5.29 3.76 -14.30
CA LEU A 25 5.96 4.98 -13.82
C LEU A 25 7.01 5.53 -14.81
N ASP A 26 6.97 5.08 -16.06
CA ASP A 26 7.92 5.45 -17.10
C ASP A 26 7.96 6.97 -17.35
N ASP A 27 6.81 7.64 -17.24
CA ASP A 27 6.69 9.10 -17.40
C ASP A 27 7.38 9.89 -16.27
N LEU A 28 7.57 9.27 -15.10
CA LEU A 28 8.39 9.81 -14.01
C LEU A 28 9.88 9.47 -14.17
N GLY A 29 10.24 8.70 -15.20
CA GLY A 29 11.58 8.18 -15.44
C GLY A 29 11.97 7.03 -14.51
N ILE A 30 10.98 6.35 -13.91
CA ILE A 30 11.15 5.16 -13.09
C ILE A 30 10.73 3.97 -13.97
N LYS A 31 11.74 3.27 -14.51
CA LYS A 31 11.53 2.15 -15.42
C LYS A 31 11.38 0.85 -14.66
N ASP A 32 10.76 -0.14 -15.32
CA ASP A 32 10.64 -1.53 -14.84
C ASP A 32 9.82 -1.71 -13.55
N ILE A 33 9.06 -0.67 -13.15
CA ILE A 33 8.12 -0.72 -12.03
C ILE A 33 6.70 -0.52 -12.55
N GLU A 34 5.86 -1.54 -12.33
CA GLU A 34 4.42 -1.49 -12.59
C GLU A 34 3.66 -1.65 -11.27
N LEU A 35 2.76 -0.71 -10.99
CA LEU A 35 1.89 -0.78 -9.82
C LEU A 35 0.75 -1.79 -10.04
N LEU A 36 0.35 -2.45 -8.96
CA LEU A 36 -0.77 -3.40 -8.97
C LEU A 36 -2.15 -2.72 -9.13
N GLU A 37 -2.19 -1.39 -9.08
CA GLU A 37 -3.40 -0.57 -9.25
C GLU A 37 -3.07 0.74 -9.99
N GLU A 38 -4.09 1.37 -10.57
CA GLU A 38 -3.99 2.78 -10.98
C GLU A 38 -3.95 3.66 -9.73
N ALA A 39 -2.80 4.28 -9.50
CA ALA A 39 -2.53 5.02 -8.28
C ALA A 39 -2.16 6.48 -8.56
N PHE A 40 -2.54 7.34 -7.63
CA PHE A 40 -2.09 8.73 -7.58
C PHE A 40 -0.76 8.78 -6.85
N VAL A 41 0.28 9.32 -7.47
CA VAL A 41 1.64 9.32 -6.94
C VAL A 41 2.27 10.70 -6.94
N ILE A 42 3.12 10.91 -5.95
CA ILE A 42 4.06 12.03 -5.87
C ILE A 42 5.48 11.51 -5.93
N LEU A 43 6.41 12.35 -6.35
CA LEU A 43 7.82 12.10 -6.07
C LEU A 43 8.05 12.26 -4.57
N ASP A 44 8.84 11.37 -3.98
CA ASP A 44 9.16 11.43 -2.57
C ASP A 44 9.98 12.71 -2.28
N PRO A 45 9.45 13.67 -1.48
CA PRO A 45 10.13 14.92 -1.22
C PRO A 45 11.32 14.80 -0.24
N PHE A 46 11.49 13.64 0.40
CA PHE A 46 12.51 13.41 1.43
C PHE A 46 13.74 12.67 0.92
N VAL A 47 13.73 12.20 -0.33
CA VAL A 47 14.88 11.52 -0.94
C VAL A 47 15.36 12.26 -2.19
N PRO A 48 16.68 12.38 -2.41
CA PRO A 48 17.23 13.07 -3.57
C PRO A 48 17.16 12.21 -4.86
N THR A 49 16.83 10.92 -4.73
CA THR A 49 16.64 9.99 -5.85
C THR A 49 15.23 10.10 -6.43
N LYS A 50 15.01 9.55 -7.63
CA LYS A 50 13.66 9.43 -8.22
C LYS A 50 12.88 8.27 -7.56
N ASP A 51 12.54 8.43 -6.28
CA ASP A 51 11.60 7.55 -5.60
C ASP A 51 10.20 8.19 -5.55
N PHE A 52 9.18 7.41 -5.22
CA PHE A 52 7.79 7.84 -5.28
C PHE A 52 6.97 7.36 -4.08
N LEU A 53 5.91 8.13 -3.77
CA LEU A 53 4.93 7.79 -2.75
C LEU A 53 3.55 7.68 -3.38
N VAL A 54 2.81 6.64 -3.00
CA VAL A 54 1.42 6.45 -3.39
C VAL A 54 0.52 7.19 -2.40
N LEU A 55 -0.29 8.13 -2.91
CA LEU A 55 -1.28 8.88 -2.13
C LEU A 55 -2.56 8.06 -1.93
N GLY A 56 -2.97 7.34 -2.96
CA GLY A 56 -4.25 6.63 -3.00
C GLY A 56 -4.54 6.05 -4.38
N GLY A 57 -5.77 5.57 -4.55
CA GLY A 57 -6.26 5.00 -5.79
C GLY A 57 -7.78 4.86 -5.76
N HIS A 58 -8.34 4.17 -6.75
CA HIS A 58 -9.78 3.97 -6.84
C HIS A 58 -10.23 2.72 -6.08
N CYS A 59 -11.36 2.83 -5.38
CA CYS A 59 -12.04 1.67 -4.83
C CYS A 59 -12.52 0.76 -5.97
N SER A 60 -12.07 -0.48 -6.01
CA SER A 60 -12.42 -1.46 -7.05
C SER A 60 -13.89 -1.90 -7.08
N VAL A 61 -14.71 -1.47 -6.11
CA VAL A 61 -16.14 -1.79 -6.04
C VAL A 61 -17.01 -0.58 -6.41
N CYS A 62 -16.73 0.58 -5.83
CA CYS A 62 -17.56 1.78 -6.00
C CYS A 62 -16.88 2.92 -6.76
N ASN A 63 -15.64 2.72 -7.23
CA ASN A 63 -14.79 3.68 -7.91
C ASN A 63 -14.50 5.00 -7.17
N ALA A 64 -14.78 5.07 -5.86
CA ALA A 64 -14.44 6.23 -5.05
C ALA A 64 -12.93 6.41 -4.96
N VAL A 65 -12.45 7.65 -5.04
CA VAL A 65 -11.05 8.02 -4.87
C VAL A 65 -10.73 7.97 -3.37
N VAL A 66 -9.80 7.11 -2.95
CA VAL A 66 -9.50 6.90 -1.53
C VAL A 66 -8.00 6.85 -1.25
N CYS A 67 -7.60 7.53 -0.17
CA CYS A 67 -6.19 7.61 0.23
C CYS A 67 -5.70 6.31 0.89
N VAL A 68 -4.38 6.18 1.04
CA VAL A 68 -3.71 5.02 1.68
C VAL A 68 -3.96 4.88 3.17
N ASP A 69 -4.62 5.85 3.81
CA ASP A 69 -4.94 5.76 5.24
C ASP A 69 -5.86 4.56 5.51
N ARG A 70 -5.55 3.81 6.57
CA ARG A 70 -6.26 2.57 6.95
C ARG A 70 -7.73 2.80 7.31
N ASN A 71 -8.08 4.03 7.70
CA ASN A 71 -9.47 4.41 7.96
C ASN A 71 -10.24 4.66 6.67
N CYS A 72 -9.56 4.98 5.57
CA CYS A 72 -10.17 5.31 4.28
C CYS A 72 -10.19 4.12 3.34
N SER A 73 -9.13 3.31 3.31
CA SER A 73 -9.03 2.18 2.38
C SER A 73 -8.25 0.98 2.93
N LEU A 74 -8.40 -0.14 2.22
CA LEU A 74 -7.61 -1.36 2.36
C LEU A 74 -7.05 -1.72 0.99
N PHE A 75 -5.74 -1.97 0.89
CA PHE A 75 -5.12 -2.59 -0.27
C PHE A 75 -4.84 -4.06 0.02
N TYR A 76 -5.30 -4.95 -0.86
CA TYR A 76 -4.96 -6.38 -0.85
C TYR A 76 -4.46 -6.80 -2.25
N CYS A 77 -5.30 -7.41 -3.08
CA CYS A 77 -5.01 -7.57 -4.52
C CYS A 77 -5.41 -6.33 -5.34
N ARG A 78 -6.30 -5.51 -4.77
CA ARG A 78 -6.84 -4.26 -5.31
C ARG A 78 -7.29 -3.41 -4.13
N ARG A 79 -7.51 -2.12 -4.35
CA ARG A 79 -7.95 -1.19 -3.30
C ARG A 79 -9.45 -1.22 -3.12
N PHE A 80 -9.88 -1.12 -1.88
CA PHE A 80 -11.27 -1.02 -1.48
C PHE A 80 -11.39 0.16 -0.52
N CYS A 81 -12.38 1.03 -0.73
CA CYS A 81 -12.75 1.98 0.32
C CYS A 81 -13.21 1.19 1.55
N ARG A 82 -13.07 1.80 2.74
CA ARG A 82 -13.35 1.13 4.00
C ARG A 82 -14.76 0.53 4.05
N ARG A 83 -15.75 1.26 3.52
CA ARG A 83 -17.14 0.80 3.43
C ARG A 83 -17.26 -0.49 2.62
N CYS A 84 -16.71 -0.53 1.41
CA CYS A 84 -16.73 -1.70 0.56
C CYS A 84 -15.95 -2.89 1.16
N ALA A 85 -14.81 -2.63 1.81
CA ALA A 85 -14.05 -3.67 2.50
C ALA A 85 -14.86 -4.32 3.64
N LEU A 86 -15.59 -3.51 4.44
CA LEU A 86 -16.43 -4.01 5.53
C LEU A 86 -17.65 -4.78 5.02
N SER A 87 -18.36 -4.26 4.01
CA SER A 87 -19.52 -4.90 3.40
C SER A 87 -19.19 -6.26 2.79
N ASN A 88 -17.96 -6.42 2.28
CA ASN A 88 -17.47 -7.67 1.68
C ASN A 88 -16.47 -8.39 2.59
N SER A 89 -16.50 -8.15 3.90
CA SER A 89 -15.45 -8.61 4.83
C SER A 89 -15.27 -10.13 4.90
N GLN A 90 -16.26 -10.91 4.44
CA GLN A 90 -16.22 -12.38 4.40
C GLN A 90 -15.42 -12.93 3.21
N GLU A 91 -15.18 -12.10 2.18
CA GLU A 91 -14.37 -12.45 1.00
C GLU A 91 -12.85 -12.34 1.27
N PHE A 92 -12.48 -11.75 2.41
CA PHE A 92 -11.09 -11.58 2.80
C PHE A 92 -10.65 -12.72 3.74
N PRO A 93 -9.35 -13.07 3.76
CA PRO A 93 -8.81 -13.98 4.76
C PRO A 93 -9.09 -13.51 6.19
N THR A 94 -9.32 -14.45 7.11
CA THR A 94 -9.75 -14.17 8.49
C THR A 94 -8.87 -13.16 9.24
N ALA A 95 -7.57 -13.13 8.97
CA ALA A 95 -6.65 -12.14 9.55
C ALA A 95 -7.05 -10.70 9.18
N ILE A 96 -7.33 -10.46 7.90
CA ILE A 96 -7.71 -9.15 7.36
C ILE A 96 -9.12 -8.78 7.83
N THR A 97 -10.05 -9.73 7.85
CA THR A 97 -11.41 -9.53 8.37
C THR A 97 -11.40 -9.08 9.83
N LYS A 98 -10.50 -9.64 10.66
CA LYS A 98 -10.32 -9.20 12.05
C LYS A 98 -9.82 -7.77 12.11
N GLU A 99 -8.76 -7.42 11.41
CA GLU A 99 -8.23 -6.04 11.39
C GLU A 99 -9.26 -5.01 10.92
N LEU A 100 -10.04 -5.34 9.88
CA LEU A 100 -11.14 -4.50 9.40
C LEU A 100 -12.21 -4.23 10.48
N LYS A 101 -12.47 -5.20 11.36
CA LYS A 101 -13.49 -5.05 12.42
C LYS A 101 -12.93 -4.42 13.70
N TYR A 102 -11.70 -4.75 14.08
CA TYR A 102 -11.11 -4.33 15.36
C TYR A 102 -10.37 -2.99 15.28
N CYS A 103 -9.80 -2.62 14.12
CA CYS A 103 -9.18 -1.30 13.95
C CYS A 103 -10.21 -0.16 13.80
N TYR A 104 -11.52 -0.45 13.81
CA TYR A 104 -12.57 0.58 13.85
C TYR A 104 -12.64 1.29 15.21
N ASN A 105 -12.28 0.61 16.31
CA ASN A 105 -12.49 1.11 17.68
C ASN A 105 -11.22 1.53 18.43
N SER A 106 -10.07 1.52 17.76
CA SER A 106 -8.81 1.89 18.39
C SER A 106 -8.14 2.91 17.49
N LYS A 107 -8.01 4.15 17.98
CA LYS A 107 -6.93 5.04 17.55
C LYS A 107 -5.61 4.30 17.82
N ILE A 108 -5.16 3.46 16.91
CA ILE A 108 -3.85 2.82 17.01
C ILE A 108 -2.86 3.92 16.66
N SER A 109 -2.31 4.54 17.71
CA SER A 109 -1.10 5.34 17.67
C SER A 109 0.01 4.52 17.00
N TYR A 110 0.75 5.17 16.11
CA TYR A 110 1.88 4.64 15.33
C TYR A 110 3.09 4.26 16.20
N LEU A 111 2.91 3.37 17.18
CA LEU A 111 3.98 3.00 18.12
C LEU A 111 4.03 1.49 18.40
N SER A 112 3.99 0.67 17.34
CA SER A 112 4.40 -0.75 17.41
C SER A 112 4.49 -1.43 16.04
N VAL A 113 5.06 -0.76 15.03
CA VAL A 113 5.54 -1.46 13.83
C VAL A 113 7.07 -1.44 13.90
N PRO A 114 7.75 -2.60 14.07
CA PRO A 114 9.19 -2.65 13.97
C PRO A 114 9.61 -2.15 12.58
N LEU A 115 10.41 -1.08 12.58
CA LEU A 115 11.08 -0.49 11.43
C LEU A 115 12.04 -1.50 10.77
N LEU A 116 11.52 -2.48 10.02
CA LEU A 116 12.39 -3.37 9.22
C LEU A 116 11.65 -4.10 8.08
N ALA A 117 10.64 -3.47 7.48
CA ALA A 117 9.96 -4.02 6.30
C ALA A 117 9.82 -2.99 5.16
N PHE A 118 10.78 -2.08 5.04
CA PHE A 118 10.96 -1.25 3.84
C PHE A 118 12.31 -1.59 3.22
N ARG A 119 12.37 -2.74 2.54
CA ARG A 119 13.13 -2.91 1.31
C ARG A 119 12.83 -4.27 0.70
N ILE A 120 12.70 -4.27 -0.63
CA ILE A 120 12.55 -5.41 -1.54
C ILE A 120 11.09 -5.83 -1.76
N CYS A 121 10.37 -5.01 -2.54
CA CYS A 121 9.41 -5.54 -3.50
C CYS A 121 10.08 -5.46 -4.88
N HIS A 122 10.88 -6.47 -5.22
CA HIS A 122 11.28 -6.74 -6.60
C HIS A 122 10.74 -8.13 -6.94
N ILE A 123 9.98 -8.17 -8.02
CA ILE A 123 9.29 -9.32 -8.59
C ILE A 123 10.30 -10.46 -8.85
N ILE A 124 10.36 -11.49 -8.00
CA ILE A 124 10.87 -12.84 -8.34
C ILE A 124 10.13 -13.90 -7.48
N GLU A 125 9.60 -14.90 -8.18
CA GLU A 125 8.95 -16.15 -7.76
C GLU A 125 8.98 -16.57 -6.27
N LEU A 126 7.79 -16.85 -5.73
CA LEU A 126 7.49 -17.40 -4.40
C LEU A 126 8.20 -18.71 -4.00
N LYS A 127 9.06 -19.30 -4.86
CA LYS A 127 9.75 -20.56 -4.58
C LYS A 127 11.04 -20.40 -3.76
N CYS A 128 11.66 -19.22 -3.73
CA CYS A 128 12.89 -19.00 -2.95
C CYS A 128 12.64 -18.59 -1.48
N TYR A 129 11.48 -18.00 -1.17
CA TYR A 129 11.18 -17.47 0.16
C TYR A 129 11.11 -18.57 1.24
N PHE A 130 10.54 -19.72 0.90
CA PHE A 130 10.49 -20.86 1.82
C PHE A 130 11.84 -21.52 2.07
N ALA A 131 12.79 -21.44 1.12
CA ALA A 131 14.13 -21.99 1.30
C ALA A 131 14.99 -21.11 2.23
N ALA A 132 14.89 -19.78 2.10
CA ALA A 132 15.61 -18.84 2.95
C ALA A 132 15.11 -18.87 4.41
N ILE A 133 13.79 -19.03 4.62
CA ILE A 133 13.22 -19.20 5.96
C ILE A 133 13.71 -20.51 6.59
N LYS A 134 13.79 -21.61 5.84
CA LYS A 134 14.30 -22.88 6.36
C LYS A 134 15.76 -22.80 6.79
N LEU A 135 16.61 -22.11 6.04
CA LEU A 135 18.01 -21.87 6.40
C LEU A 135 18.14 -20.96 7.63
N TYR A 136 17.32 -19.92 7.73
CA TYR A 136 17.31 -19.03 8.89
C TYR A 136 16.89 -19.77 10.19
N TYR A 137 15.86 -20.62 10.14
CA TYR A 137 15.46 -21.44 11.29
C TYR A 137 16.46 -22.56 11.62
N MET A 138 17.16 -23.11 10.62
CA MET A 138 18.24 -24.08 10.88
C MET A 138 19.47 -23.43 11.52
N LEU A 139 19.81 -22.19 11.17
CA LEU A 139 20.94 -21.46 11.75
C LEU A 139 20.66 -20.98 13.18
N ILE A 140 19.42 -20.57 13.49
CA ILE A 140 19.03 -20.21 14.87
C ILE A 140 19.16 -21.39 15.83
N ARG A 141 18.91 -22.63 15.36
CA ARG A 141 19.05 -23.85 16.17
C ARG A 141 20.48 -24.33 16.40
N LEU A 142 21.46 -23.74 15.71
CA LEU A 142 22.88 -24.04 15.90
C LEU A 142 23.60 -22.99 16.76
N TYR A 143 22.98 -21.84 16.99
CA TYR A 143 23.53 -20.73 17.77
C TYR A 143 22.79 -20.45 19.10
N PHE A 144 21.73 -21.23 19.41
CA PHE A 144 21.04 -21.26 20.71
C PHE A 144 20.75 -22.69 21.15
#